data_AF-A0A257MSV1-F1
#
_entry.id   AF-A0A257MSV1-F1
#
_cell.length_a   1.000
_cell.length_b   1.000
_cell.length_c   1.000
_cell.angle_alpha   90.00
_cell.angle_beta   90.00
_cell.angle_gamma   90.00
#
_symmetry.space_group_name_H-M   'P 1'
#
loop_
_entity.id
_entity.type
_entity.pdbx_description
1 polymer ?
#
loop_
_entity_poly.entity_id
_entity_poly.type
_entity_poly.pdbx_seq_one_letter_code
_entity_poly.pdbx_strand_id
1 'polypeptide(L)'
;MILATHKDICLHQNKAKDSTSQSPQDTIMKPENIREVCPVCGSSELYLEAGGYTGKLYRCKSCDYMGALIVEADEEMARAIREDYRQKKIAGDQGDG
;
A
#
# COMPACT_ATOMS: atom_id res chain seq x y z
N MET A 1 2.75 -37.03 -38.63
CA MET A 1 1.28 -37.04 -38.53
C MET A 1 0.93 -37.21 -37.06
N ILE A 2 0.77 -36.11 -36.34
CA ILE A 2 0.35 -36.16 -34.93
C ILE A 2 -1.13 -35.80 -34.93
N LEU A 3 -1.99 -36.80 -34.69
CA LEU A 3 -3.42 -36.58 -34.50
C LEU A 3 -3.79 -36.84 -33.04
N ALA A 4 -4.59 -35.89 -32.54
CA ALA A 4 -5.54 -35.95 -31.45
C ALA A 4 -5.00 -36.13 -30.02
N THR A 5 -5.07 -35.03 -29.26
CA THR A 5 -5.66 -35.10 -27.92
C THR A 5 -6.69 -33.99 -27.77
N HIS A 6 -7.94 -34.46 -27.68
CA HIS A 6 -9.16 -33.75 -27.38
C HIS A 6 -8.97 -32.84 -26.17
N LYS A 7 -9.04 -31.52 -26.38
CA LYS A 7 -9.25 -30.55 -25.30
C LYS A 7 -10.76 -30.32 -25.20
N ASP A 8 -11.44 -31.33 -24.68
CA ASP A 8 -12.71 -31.12 -23.99
C ASP A 8 -12.39 -30.35 -22.70
N ILE A 9 -12.40 -29.02 -22.78
CA ILE A 9 -12.53 -28.16 -21.61
C ILE A 9 -13.90 -27.54 -21.69
N CYS A 10 -14.73 -27.94 -20.72
CA CYS A 10 -16.12 -27.59 -20.57
C CYS A 10 -16.35 -26.08 -20.63
N LEU A 11 -17.06 -25.63 -21.66
CA LEU A 11 -17.70 -24.33 -21.66
C LEU A 11 -18.91 -24.38 -20.69
N HIS A 12 -18.66 -24.14 -19.41
CA HIS A 12 -19.74 -23.74 -18.49
C HIS A 12 -20.01 -22.24 -18.68
N GLN A 13 -20.76 -21.90 -19.74
CA GLN A 13 -21.41 -20.59 -19.80
C GLN A 13 -22.71 -20.66 -19.00
N ASN A 14 -22.62 -20.29 -17.72
CA ASN A 14 -23.79 -20.01 -16.89
C ASN A 14 -24.44 -18.70 -17.36
N LYS A 15 -25.72 -18.83 -17.71
CA LYS A 15 -26.63 -17.78 -18.15
C LYS A 15 -27.03 -16.82 -17.02
N ALA A 16 -27.41 -15.60 -17.46
CA ALA A 16 -28.24 -14.60 -16.78
C ALA A 16 -27.58 -13.96 -15.54
N LYS A 17 -27.77 -12.68 -15.19
CA LYS A 17 -29.01 -11.88 -15.07
C LYS A 17 -28.57 -10.41 -15.17
N ASP A 18 -29.12 -9.62 -16.07
CA ASP A 18 -30.09 -8.54 -15.76
C ASP A 18 -30.11 -8.08 -14.29
N SER A 19 -30.33 -6.78 -14.12
CA SER A 19 -30.78 -6.11 -12.90
C SER A 19 -29.76 -5.94 -11.76
N THR A 20 -29.41 -4.68 -11.52
CA THR A 20 -29.21 -4.06 -10.20
C THR A 20 -28.86 -5.02 -9.07
N SER A 21 -27.57 -5.31 -8.89
CA SER A 21 -27.05 -5.88 -7.66
C SER A 21 -26.27 -4.81 -6.90
N GLN A 22 -26.99 -3.95 -6.19
CA GLN A 22 -26.40 -3.31 -5.01
C GLN A 22 -26.13 -4.43 -3.99
N SER A 23 -24.91 -4.92 -3.96
CA SER A 23 -24.43 -5.76 -2.87
C SER A 23 -24.32 -4.89 -1.61
N PRO A 24 -24.93 -5.28 -0.47
CA PRO A 24 -24.59 -4.71 0.83
C PRO A 24 -23.26 -5.34 1.26
N GLN A 25 -22.16 -4.80 0.73
CA GLN A 25 -20.80 -5.18 1.09
C GLN A 25 -19.97 -3.89 1.06
N ASP A 26 -19.71 -3.39 2.27
CA ASP A 26 -18.74 -2.36 2.63
C ASP A 26 -18.93 -0.97 1.99
N THR A 27 -19.62 -0.08 2.71
CA THR A 27 -19.40 1.37 2.57
C THR A 27 -17.96 1.69 2.94
N ILE A 28 -17.03 1.44 2.01
CA ILE A 28 -15.67 1.96 2.06
C ILE A 28 -15.84 3.48 1.98
N MET A 29 -15.82 4.14 3.14
CA MET A 29 -15.55 5.56 3.25
C MET A 29 -14.17 5.76 2.62
N LYS A 30 -14.12 6.04 1.32
CA LYS A 30 -12.88 6.38 0.63
C LYS A 30 -12.41 7.67 1.30
N PRO A 31 -11.26 7.67 2.01
CA PRO A 31 -10.76 8.88 2.60
C PRO A 31 -10.45 9.82 1.45
N GLU A 32 -11.09 10.98 1.46
CA GLU A 32 -11.00 11.96 0.39
C GLU A 32 -9.63 12.66 0.30
N ASN A 33 -8.67 12.26 1.15
CA ASN A 33 -7.29 12.78 1.18
C ASN A 33 -6.26 11.67 1.50
N ILE A 34 -5.97 10.80 0.54
CA ILE A 34 -4.84 9.86 0.61
C ILE A 34 -3.53 10.55 0.19
N ARG A 35 -2.44 10.30 0.91
CA ARG A 35 -1.10 10.82 0.63
C ARG A 35 -0.02 9.76 0.84
N GLU A 36 1.06 9.86 0.07
CA GLU A 36 2.26 9.03 0.27
C GLU A 36 3.06 9.53 1.48
N VAL A 37 3.32 8.65 2.45
CA VAL A 37 4.09 8.95 3.65
C VAL A 37 5.17 7.91 3.91
N CYS A 38 6.20 8.32 4.66
CA CYS A 38 7.26 7.46 5.13
C CYS A 38 6.72 6.39 6.09
N PRO A 39 7.04 5.09 5.89
CA PRO A 39 6.58 4.01 6.77
C PRO A 39 7.17 4.07 8.19
N VAL A 40 8.26 4.82 8.38
CA VAL A 40 8.96 4.91 9.68
C VAL A 40 8.41 6.06 10.53
N CYS A 41 8.29 7.26 9.94
CA CYS A 41 7.96 8.47 10.71
C CYS A 41 6.67 9.17 10.26
N GLY A 42 6.02 8.72 9.20
CA GLY A 42 4.78 9.32 8.69
C GLY A 42 4.95 10.71 8.04
N SER A 43 6.18 11.14 7.78
CA SER A 43 6.47 12.35 7.00
C SER A 43 6.13 12.15 5.53
N SER A 44 5.56 13.16 4.87
CA SER A 44 5.37 13.17 3.42
C SER A 44 6.59 13.71 2.65
N GLU A 45 7.67 14.07 3.36
CA GLU A 45 8.91 14.57 2.75
C GLU A 45 9.80 13.42 2.26
N LEU A 46 9.35 12.78 1.19
CA LEU A 46 10.06 11.73 0.47
C LEU A 46 10.59 12.28 -0.86
N TYR A 47 11.76 11.81 -1.28
CA TYR A 47 12.25 12.06 -2.63
C TYR A 47 12.87 10.79 -3.23
N LEU A 48 12.80 10.69 -4.55
CA LEU A 48 13.36 9.57 -5.29
C LEU A 48 14.89 9.68 -5.31
N GLU A 49 15.57 8.70 -4.74
CA GLU A 49 17.03 8.55 -4.79
C GLU A 49 17.48 7.88 -6.07
N ALA A 50 16.80 6.79 -6.43
CA ALA A 50 17.10 6.01 -7.63
C ALA A 50 15.82 5.42 -8.22
N GLY A 51 15.79 5.25 -9.54
CA GLY A 51 14.68 4.63 -10.27
C GLY A 51 15.18 3.83 -11.47
N GLY A 52 14.40 2.86 -11.94
CA GLY A 52 14.74 2.06 -13.11
C GLY A 52 14.02 0.73 -13.13
N TYR A 53 14.59 -0.25 -13.83
CA TYR A 53 14.01 -1.60 -13.94
C TYR A 53 13.87 -2.31 -12.58
N THR A 54 14.76 -2.02 -11.63
CA THR A 54 14.72 -2.56 -10.26
C THR A 54 13.66 -1.89 -9.37
N GLY A 55 12.93 -0.89 -9.88
CA GLY A 55 11.91 -0.15 -9.13
C GLY A 55 12.39 1.20 -8.63
N LYS A 56 11.62 1.80 -7.73
CA LYS A 56 11.86 3.11 -7.13
C LYS A 56 12.48 2.96 -5.75
N LEU A 57 13.45 3.78 -5.42
CA LEU A 57 14.07 3.89 -4.10
C LEU A 57 13.85 5.31 -3.58
N TYR A 58 13.22 5.45 -2.42
CA TYR A 58 12.91 6.72 -1.80
C TYR A 58 13.80 6.96 -0.59
N ARG A 59 14.19 8.23 -0.33
CA ARG A 59 14.74 8.67 0.96
C ARG A 59 13.79 9.65 1.64
N CYS A 60 13.64 9.49 2.95
CA CYS A 60 12.91 10.41 3.81
C CYS A 60 13.85 11.49 4.37
N LYS A 61 13.41 12.75 4.31
CA LYS A 61 14.17 13.89 4.88
C LYS A 61 14.10 13.98 6.41
N SER A 62 13.17 13.24 7.03
CA SER A 62 12.83 13.42 8.45
C SER A 62 13.36 12.33 9.40
N CYS A 63 13.72 11.14 8.88
CA CYS A 63 14.13 10.00 9.74
C CYS A 63 15.15 9.03 9.11
N ASP A 64 15.84 9.45 8.06
CA ASP A 64 16.86 8.67 7.34
C ASP A 64 16.38 7.35 6.69
N TYR A 65 15.09 7.06 6.71
CA TYR A 65 14.51 5.94 5.97
C TYR A 65 14.93 5.98 4.49
N MET A 66 15.44 4.86 3.99
CA MET A 66 15.73 4.63 2.57
C MET A 66 15.17 3.27 2.16
N GLY A 67 14.31 3.24 1.15
CA GLY A 67 13.67 2.00 0.71
C GLY A 67 12.65 2.19 -0.39
N ALA A 68 12.19 1.08 -0.95
CA ALA A 68 11.18 1.08 -2.02
C ALA A 68 9.74 1.22 -1.50
N LEU A 69 9.52 0.97 -0.20
CA LEU A 69 8.19 1.01 0.41
C LEU A 69 7.80 2.44 0.79
N ILE A 70 6.58 2.82 0.41
CA ILE A 70 5.89 4.04 0.85
C ILE A 70 4.47 3.65 1.25
N VAL A 71 3.84 4.42 2.15
CA VAL A 71 2.48 4.14 2.63
C VAL A 71 1.51 5.15 2.04
N GLU A 72 0.47 4.68 1.38
CA GLU A 72 -0.70 5.49 1.03
C GLU A 72 -1.59 5.60 2.27
N ALA A 73 -1.53 6.76 2.93
CA ALA A 73 -2.19 7.01 4.20
C ALA A 73 -3.21 8.15 4.05
N ASP A 74 -4.36 7.98 4.66
CA ASP A 74 -5.22 9.11 5.00
C ASP A 74 -4.63 9.92 6.17
N GLU A 75 -5.34 10.97 6.60
CA GLU A 75 -4.87 11.81 7.69
C GLU A 75 -4.76 11.05 9.02
N GLU A 76 -5.70 10.15 9.31
CA GLU A 76 -5.73 9.39 10.56
C GLU A 76 -4.52 8.45 10.64
N MET A 77 -4.30 7.66 9.58
CA MET A 77 -3.18 6.75 9.48
C MET A 77 -1.85 7.50 9.49
N ALA A 78 -1.72 8.60 8.73
CA ALA A 78 -0.50 9.39 8.72
C ALA A 78 -0.19 9.98 10.11
N ARG A 79 -1.23 10.39 10.86
CA ARG A 79 -1.10 10.86 12.24
C ARG A 79 -0.68 9.74 13.20
N ALA A 80 -1.27 8.56 13.08
CA ALA A 80 -0.93 7.41 13.91
C ALA A 80 0.54 7.01 13.76
N ILE A 81 1.04 6.93 12.53
CA ILE A 81 2.46 6.61 12.26
C ILE A 81 3.39 7.67 12.88
N ARG A 82 3.07 8.97 12.73
CA ARG A 82 3.87 10.05 13.32
C ARG A 82 3.93 9.97 14.85
N GLU A 83 2.82 9.63 15.48
CA GLU A 83 2.74 9.55 16.94
C GLU A 83 3.54 8.36 17.48
N ASP A 84 3.39 7.18 16.88
CA ASP A 84 4.19 6.00 17.24
C ASP A 84 5.70 6.27 17.14
N TYR A 85 6.14 6.93 16.05
CA TYR A 85 7.54 7.32 15.89
C TYR A 85 8.02 8.27 17.00
N ARG A 86 7.21 9.28 17.37
CA ARG A 86 7.55 10.22 18.45
C ARG A 86 7.68 9.49 19.80
N GLN A 87 6.75 8.61 20.12
CA GLN A 87 6.76 7.86 21.37
C GLN A 87 7.98 6.96 21.48
N LYS A 88 8.32 6.24 20.40
CA LYS A 88 9.53 5.41 20.34
C LYS A 88 10.81 6.22 20.49
N LYS A 89 10.87 7.42 19.90
CA LYS A 89 12.03 8.31 20.02
C LYS A 89 12.24 8.80 21.46
N ILE A 90 11.16 9.15 22.17
CA ILE A 90 11.23 9.56 23.58
C ILE A 90 11.65 8.39 24.47
N ALA A 91 11.12 7.18 24.21
CA ALA A 91 11.47 5.99 24.98
C ALA A 91 12.90 5.50 24.72
N GLY A 92 13.42 5.69 23.49
CA GLY A 92 14.75 5.24 23.08
C GLY A 92 15.92 6.10 23.57
N ASP A 93 15.67 7.35 23.94
CA ASP A 93 16.71 8.29 24.43
C ASP A 93 17.13 8.02 25.90
N GLN A 94 16.54 7.02 26.57
CA GLN A 94 16.85 6.65 27.96
C GLN A 94 17.85 5.47 28.07
N GLY A 95 18.58 5.12 27.02
CA GLY A 95 19.52 4.00 27.10
C GLY A 95 20.56 3.90 26.00
N ASP A 96 21.63 4.69 26.10
CA ASP A 96 22.98 4.22 25.78
C ASP A 96 24.01 4.92 26.71
N GLY A 97 24.43 4.19 27.73
CA GLY A 97 25.51 4.57 28.65
C GLY A 97 26.75 3.73 28.40
#